data_AF-A0A0R2CHJ8-F1
#
_entry.id   AF-A0A0R2CHJ8-F1
#
_cell.length_a   1.000
_cell.length_b   1.000
_cell.length_c   1.000
_cell.angle_alpha   90.00
_cell.angle_beta   90.00
_cell.angle_gamma   90.00
#
_symmetry.space_group_name_H-M   'P 1'
#
loop_
_entity.id
_entity.type
_entity.pdbx_description
1 polymer ?
#
loop_
_entity_poly.entity_id
_entity_poly.type
_entity_poly.pdbx_seq_one_letter_code
_entity_poly.pdbx_strand_id
1 'polypeptide(L)'
;MVTVNSLIKPLINQNLVTAKNMVQREVGRPATKYFFNYDAERYLLCTIQEELNPQLGHNDLVIKPHVVNMAGTILSTGVTTDFSDYTRSTPADALRQALQLDPTVVAVGLAFPGKIDHGVVQSS
;
A
#
# COMPACT_ATOMS: atom_id res chain seq x y z
N MET A 1 18.03 -15.77 -25.52
CA MET A 1 17.65 -14.37 -25.18
C MET A 1 16.18 -14.09 -25.55
N VAL A 2 15.24 -14.98 -25.20
CA VAL A 2 13.81 -14.86 -25.56
C VAL A 2 12.95 -14.69 -24.30
N THR A 3 13.31 -15.39 -23.22
CA THR A 3 12.57 -15.44 -21.96
C THR A 3 12.47 -14.09 -21.24
N VAL A 4 13.55 -13.31 -21.18
CA VAL A 4 13.50 -11.99 -20.51
C VAL A 4 12.63 -11.01 -21.30
N ASN A 5 12.74 -10.99 -22.62
CA ASN A 5 11.90 -10.13 -23.47
C ASN A 5 10.43 -10.54 -23.44
N SER A 6 10.11 -11.84 -23.31
CA SER A 6 8.73 -12.30 -23.17
C SER A 6 8.13 -11.93 -21.81
N LEU A 7 8.94 -11.87 -20.74
CA LEU A 7 8.48 -11.48 -19.40
C LEU A 7 8.34 -9.95 -19.25
N ILE A 8 9.21 -9.17 -19.89
CA ILE A 8 9.22 -7.71 -19.77
C ILE A 8 8.10 -7.05 -20.57
N LYS A 9 7.71 -7.61 -21.73
CA LYS A 9 6.65 -7.04 -22.59
C LYS A 9 5.32 -6.82 -21.85
N PRO A 10 4.75 -7.81 -21.12
CA PRO A 10 3.54 -7.60 -20.33
C PRO A 10 3.68 -6.47 -19.30
N LEU A 11 4.82 -6.38 -18.62
CA LEU A 11 5.07 -5.36 -17.59
C LEU A 11 5.14 -3.94 -18.18
N ILE A 12 5.68 -3.81 -19.40
CA ILE A 12 5.65 -2.53 -20.14
C ILE A 12 4.22 -2.18 -20.56
N ASN A 13 3.47 -3.16 -21.08
CA ASN A 13 2.09 -2.94 -21.51
C ASN A 13 1.17 -2.53 -20.34
N GLN A 14 1.46 -3.03 -19.14
CA GLN A 14 0.76 -2.67 -17.89
C GLN A 14 1.31 -1.38 -17.24
N ASN A 15 2.29 -0.71 -17.86
CA ASN A 15 2.94 0.48 -17.32
C ASN A 15 3.63 0.28 -15.95
N LEU A 16 3.93 -0.97 -15.58
CA LEU A 16 4.70 -1.35 -14.39
C LEU A 16 6.20 -1.15 -14.62
N VAL A 17 6.65 -1.24 -15.87
CA VAL A 17 8.05 -1.06 -16.26
C VAL A 17 8.14 -0.11 -17.44
N THR A 18 9.01 0.90 -17.33
CA THR A 18 9.31 1.84 -18.40
C THR A 18 10.65 1.53 -19.02
N ALA A 19 10.70 1.39 -20.34
CA ALA A 19 11.96 1.30 -21.08
C ALA A 19 12.44 2.70 -21.45
N LYS A 20 13.65 3.09 -21.02
CA LYS A 20 14.28 4.35 -21.45
C LYS A 20 15.27 4.08 -22.59
N ASN A 21 15.52 5.13 -23.39
CA ASN A 21 16.31 5.07 -24.62
C ASN A 21 17.60 4.26 -24.49
N MET A 22 17.93 3.56 -25.59
CA MET A 22 19.10 2.72 -25.72
C MET A 22 20.36 3.50 -25.33
N VAL A 23 21.08 3.02 -24.29
CA VAL A 23 22.40 3.59 -23.97
C VAL A 23 23.36 3.07 -25.01
N GLN A 24 23.76 3.93 -25.94
CA GLN A 24 24.75 3.62 -26.94
C GLN A 24 26.09 3.35 -26.23
N ARG A 25 26.61 2.14 -26.39
CA ARG A 25 27.92 1.74 -25.88
C ARG A 25 28.97 2.00 -26.95
N GLU A 26 30.21 2.30 -26.53
CA GLU A 26 31.35 2.48 -27.44
C GLU A 26 31.61 1.23 -28.31
N VAL A 27 31.23 0.04 -27.83
CA VAL A 27 31.30 -1.23 -28.57
C VAL A 27 30.11 -2.13 -28.22
N GLY A 28 29.51 -2.78 -29.23
CA GLY A 28 28.45 -3.79 -29.09
C GLY A 28 27.01 -3.27 -29.28
N ARG A 29 26.03 -4.18 -29.19
CA ARG A 29 24.59 -3.83 -29.32
C ARG A 29 24.17 -2.93 -28.14
N PRO A 30 23.45 -1.82 -28.39
CA PRO A 30 22.95 -0.97 -27.32
C PRO A 30 22.09 -1.75 -26.32
N ALA A 31 22.28 -1.48 -25.03
CA ALA A 31 21.50 -2.10 -23.97
C ALA A 31 20.29 -1.22 -23.62
N THR A 32 19.11 -1.83 -23.54
CA THR A 32 17.89 -1.17 -23.05
C THR A 32 17.90 -1.15 -21.53
N LYS A 33 17.66 0.02 -20.93
CA LYS A 33 17.46 0.14 -19.48
C LYS A 33 15.97 0.14 -19.17
N TYR A 34 15.60 -0.65 -18.16
CA TYR A 34 14.24 -0.76 -17.65
C TYR A 34 14.18 -0.14 -16.26
N PHE A 35 13.10 0.57 -15.98
CA PHE A 35 12.82 1.20 -14.70
C PHE A 35 11.47 0.73 -14.21
N PHE A 36 11.38 0.32 -12.95
CA PHE A 36 10.11 -0.02 -12.34
C PHE A 36 9.35 1.27 -12.01
N ASN A 37 8.08 1.33 -12.39
CA ASN A 37 7.19 2.44 -12.08
C ASN A 37 6.50 2.16 -10.75
N TYR A 38 7.09 2.64 -9.64
CA TYR A 38 6.52 2.43 -8.31
C TYR A 38 5.19 3.16 -8.08
N ASP A 39 4.83 4.12 -8.94
CA ASP A 39 3.57 4.86 -8.86
C ASP A 39 2.48 4.26 -9.76
N ALA A 40 2.73 3.11 -10.38
CA ALA A 40 1.78 2.43 -11.25
C ALA A 40 0.53 1.95 -10.49
N GLU A 41 0.69 1.57 -9.23
CA GLU A 41 -0.40 1.15 -8.34
C GLU A 41 -0.30 1.84 -6.98
N ARG A 42 -1.46 1.99 -6.34
CA ARG A 42 -1.59 2.56 -5.00
C ARG A 42 -2.37 1.61 -4.11
N TYR A 43 -1.99 1.58 -2.84
CA TYR A 43 -2.58 0.72 -1.84
C TYR A 43 -3.02 1.54 -0.64
N LEU A 44 -4.14 1.15 -0.03
CA LEU A 44 -4.55 1.70 1.26
C LEU A 44 -4.03 0.78 2.36
N LEU A 45 -3.22 1.31 3.27
CA LEU A 45 -2.79 0.62 4.48
C LEU A 45 -3.51 1.22 5.68
N CYS A 46 -4.25 0.39 6.41
CA CYS A 46 -4.87 0.79 7.67
C CYS A 46 -4.19 0.05 8.81
N THR A 47 -3.55 0.79 9.71
CA THR A 47 -2.99 0.22 10.94
C THR A 47 -3.95 0.44 12.09
N ILE A 48 -4.24 -0.62 12.83
CA ILE A 48 -4.92 -0.53 14.12
C ILE A 48 -3.84 -0.55 15.18
N GLN A 49 -3.81 0.45 16.05
CA GLN A 49 -2.77 0.58 17.08
C GLN A 49 -3.29 1.28 18.33
N GLU A 50 -2.63 1.02 19.45
CA GLU A 50 -2.88 1.75 20.70
C GLU A 50 -2.11 3.08 20.69
N GLU A 51 -2.78 4.18 21.05
CA GLU A 51 -2.16 5.48 21.25
C GLU A 51 -2.58 6.10 22.58
N LEU A 52 -1.61 6.67 23.30
CA LEU A 52 -1.89 7.36 24.56
C LEU A 52 -2.81 8.56 24.31
N ASN A 53 -3.97 8.57 24.95
CA ASN A 53 -4.83 9.74 25.01
C ASN A 53 -4.34 10.68 26.13
N PRO A 54 -3.76 11.85 25.79
CA PRO A 54 -3.20 12.75 26.79
C PRO A 54 -4.24 13.41 27.70
N GLN A 55 -5.53 13.36 27.33
CA GLN A 55 -6.62 13.95 28.11
C GLN A 55 -7.18 12.96 29.14
N LEU A 56 -7.17 11.65 28.84
CA LEU A 56 -7.75 10.61 29.68
C LEU A 56 -6.70 9.75 30.41
N GLY A 57 -5.43 9.81 30.00
CA GLY A 57 -4.33 9.11 30.64
C GLY A 57 -4.29 7.60 30.38
N HIS A 58 -5.09 7.08 29.44
CA HIS A 58 -5.07 5.69 28.98
C HIS A 58 -4.82 5.61 27.47
N ASN A 59 -4.54 4.41 26.98
CA ASN A 59 -4.41 4.15 25.54
C ASN A 59 -5.80 4.01 24.90
N ASP A 60 -5.96 4.61 23.73
CA ASP A 60 -7.10 4.44 22.85
C ASP A 60 -6.69 3.60 21.65
N LEU A 61 -7.59 2.73 21.20
CA LEU A 61 -7.37 1.94 19.99
C LEU A 61 -7.77 2.81 18.80
N VAL A 62 -6.84 3.08 17.88
CA VAL A 62 -7.09 3.96 16.73
C VAL A 62 -6.79 3.26 15.41
N ILE A 63 -7.52 3.64 14.37
CA ILE A 63 -7.29 3.21 12.99
C ILE A 63 -6.63 4.35 12.22
N LYS A 64 -5.47 4.08 11.61
CA LYS A 64 -4.72 5.05 10.80
C LYS A 64 -4.63 4.63 9.34
N PRO A 65 -5.35 5.31 8.44
CA PRO A 65 -5.28 5.04 7.01
C PRO A 65 -4.14 5.83 6.33
N HIS A 66 -3.37 5.15 5.48
CA HIS A 66 -2.33 5.71 4.63
C HIS A 66 -2.47 5.19 3.21
N VAL A 67 -2.48 6.07 2.20
CA VAL A 67 -2.31 5.66 0.81
C VAL A 67 -0.83 5.63 0.50
N VAL A 68 -0.35 4.51 -0.03
CA VAL A 68 1.06 4.30 -0.38
C VAL A 68 1.21 3.86 -1.83
N ASN A 69 2.37 4.15 -2.43
CA ASN A 69 2.75 3.58 -3.72
C ASN A 69 3.40 2.19 -3.56
N MET A 70 3.81 1.56 -4.66
CA MET A 70 4.45 0.23 -4.64
C MET A 70 5.82 0.21 -3.96
N ALA A 71 6.44 1.38 -3.70
CA ALA A 71 7.66 1.49 -2.89
C ALA A 71 7.37 1.64 -1.38
N GLY A 72 6.09 1.66 -0.98
CA GLY A 72 5.69 1.93 0.41
C GLY A 72 5.80 3.41 0.80
N THR A 73 5.99 4.32 -0.16
CA THR A 73 6.04 5.76 0.12
C THR A 73 4.64 6.26 0.41
N ILE A 74 4.44 6.93 1.55
CA ILE A 74 3.16 7.53 1.94
C ILE A 74 2.86 8.72 1.02
N LEU A 75 1.77 8.60 0.25
CA LEU A 75 1.25 9.63 -0.64
C LEU A 75 0.22 10.51 0.06
N SER A 76 -0.60 9.92 0.94
CA SER A 76 -1.58 10.64 1.76
C SER A 76 -1.89 9.89 3.05
N THR A 77 -2.35 10.63 4.05
CA THR A 77 -2.81 10.10 5.34
C THR A 77 -4.23 10.56 5.55
N GLY A 78 -5.13 9.65 5.87
CA GLY A 78 -6.52 9.99 6.16
C GLY A 78 -6.75 10.34 7.62
N VAL A 79 -8.02 10.48 7.99
CA VAL A 79 -8.43 10.82 9.35
C VAL A 79 -8.20 9.61 10.26
N THR A 80 -7.44 9.81 11.33
CA THR A 80 -7.33 8.85 12.43
C THR A 80 -8.70 8.67 13.06
N THR A 81 -9.20 7.45 13.10
CA THR A 81 -10.51 7.13 13.67
C THR A 81 -10.32 6.44 15.01
N ASP A 82 -10.99 6.94 16.04
CA ASP A 82 -11.08 6.26 17.33
C ASP A 82 -11.91 4.98 17.18
N PHE A 83 -11.33 3.87 17.61
CA PHE A 83 -11.88 2.53 17.59
C PHE A 83 -11.88 1.90 18.99
N SER A 84 -11.89 2.73 20.04
CA SER A 84 -11.96 2.29 21.44
C SER A 84 -13.34 1.75 21.80
N ASP A 85 -14.40 2.25 21.14
CA ASP A 85 -15.75 1.72 21.27
C ASP A 85 -16.01 0.72 20.12
N TYR A 86 -15.71 -0.55 20.38
CA TYR A 86 -15.65 -1.64 19.39
C TYR A 86 -17.04 -2.05 18.89
N THR A 87 -17.72 -1.16 18.16
CA THR A 87 -18.91 -1.54 17.40
C THR A 87 -18.48 -2.16 16.08
N ARG A 88 -19.25 -3.14 15.59
CA ARG A 88 -18.96 -3.81 14.30
C ARG A 88 -18.93 -2.83 13.11
N SER A 89 -19.60 -1.68 13.22
CA SER A 89 -19.66 -0.66 12.16
C SER A 89 -18.42 0.23 12.11
N THR A 90 -17.76 0.51 13.22
CA THR A 90 -16.68 1.51 13.30
C THR A 90 -15.53 1.24 12.30
N PRO A 91 -14.97 0.01 12.18
CA PRO A 91 -13.90 -0.25 11.21
C PRO A 91 -14.37 -0.16 9.76
N ALA A 92 -15.60 -0.59 9.49
CA ALA A 92 -16.16 -0.57 8.14
C ALA A 92 -16.38 0.87 7.65
N ASP A 93 -16.84 1.76 8.54
CA ASP A 93 -17.04 3.16 8.23
C ASP A 93 -15.69 3.90 8.08
N ALA A 94 -14.71 3.61 8.94
CA ALA A 94 -13.35 4.12 8.80
C ALA A 94 -12.71 3.71 7.46
N LEU A 95 -12.86 2.46 7.05
CA LEU A 95 -12.39 1.97 5.76
C LEU A 95 -13.12 2.62 4.59
N ARG A 96 -14.44 2.78 4.68
CA ARG A 96 -15.23 3.46 3.64
C ARG A 96 -14.75 4.90 3.47
N GLN A 97 -14.50 5.62 4.55
CA GLN A 97 -13.97 6.98 4.50
C GLN A 97 -12.53 7.00 3.94
N ALA A 98 -11.69 6.06 4.35
CA ALA A 98 -10.32 5.95 3.85
C ALA A 98 -10.24 5.64 2.35
N LEU A 99 -11.15 4.83 1.81
CA LEU A 99 -11.24 4.54 0.37
C LEU A 99 -11.66 5.77 -0.46
N GLN A 100 -12.26 6.78 0.15
CA GLN A 100 -12.55 8.05 -0.53
C GLN A 100 -11.31 8.94 -0.72
N LEU A 101 -10.19 8.64 -0.03
CA LEU A 101 -8.94 9.41 -0.16
C LEU A 101 -8.36 9.30 -1.57
N ASP A 102 -8.46 8.13 -2.18
CA ASP A 102 -7.92 7.86 -3.51
C ASP A 102 -8.71 6.76 -4.22
N PRO A 103 -9.48 7.09 -5.28
CA PRO A 103 -10.27 6.11 -6.03
C PRO A 103 -9.42 5.15 -6.86
N THR A 104 -8.10 5.36 -6.96
CA THR A 104 -7.17 4.52 -7.72
C THR A 104 -6.52 3.41 -6.89
N VAL A 105 -6.86 3.30 -5.60
CA VAL A 105 -6.40 2.22 -4.73
C VAL A 105 -6.87 0.87 -5.27
N VAL A 106 -5.92 -0.06 -5.46
CA VAL A 106 -6.20 -1.40 -6.03
C VAL A 106 -6.35 -2.49 -4.96
N ALA A 107 -5.79 -2.28 -3.76
CA ALA A 107 -5.95 -3.20 -2.64
C ALA A 107 -5.82 -2.49 -1.29
N VAL A 108 -6.38 -3.15 -0.25
CA VAL A 108 -6.34 -2.68 1.14
C VAL A 108 -5.55 -3.66 1.97
N GLY A 109 -4.53 -3.16 2.68
CA GLY A 109 -3.80 -3.90 3.71
C GLY A 109 -4.28 -3.46 5.09
N LEU A 110 -4.60 -4.43 5.95
CA LEU A 110 -4.96 -4.18 7.35
C LEU A 110 -3.87 -4.75 8.25
N ALA A 111 -3.34 -3.93 9.15
CA ALA A 111 -2.41 -4.36 10.18
C ALA A 111 -3.10 -4.30 11.54
N PHE A 112 -3.08 -5.42 12.25
CA PHE A 112 -3.65 -5.57 13.59
C PHE A 112 -2.58 -6.04 14.57
N PRO A 113 -2.62 -5.60 15.84
CA PRO A 113 -1.87 -6.24 16.89
C PRO A 113 -2.52 -7.60 17.22
N GLY A 114 -1.72 -8.66 17.33
CA GLY A 114 -2.19 -10.00 17.71
C GLY A 114 -1.82 -11.09 16.71
N LYS A 115 -2.30 -12.31 16.98
CA LYS A 115 -2.11 -13.46 16.08
C LYS A 115 -3.19 -13.45 15.01
N ILE A 116 -2.78 -13.61 13.76
CA ILE A 116 -3.70 -13.76 12.63
C ILE A 116 -3.55 -15.17 12.09
N ASP A 117 -4.65 -15.91 12.06
CA ASP A 117 -4.71 -17.25 11.49
C ASP A 117 -5.83 -17.29 10.45
N HIS A 118 -5.50 -17.63 9.20
CA HIS A 118 -6.45 -17.67 8.08
C HIS A 118 -7.38 -16.44 7.95
N GLY A 119 -6.87 -15.24 8.24
CA GLY A 119 -7.63 -13.99 8.15
C GLY A 119 -8.52 -13.71 9.36
N VAL A 120 -8.44 -14.51 10.42
CA VAL A 120 -9.13 -14.29 11.69
C VAL A 120 -8.12 -13.83 12.74
N VAL A 121 -8.42 -12.72 13.42
CA VAL A 121 -7.64 -12.25 14.57
C VAL A 121 -7.98 -13.12 15.77
N GLN A 122 -6.98 -13.79 16.34
CA GLN A 122 -7.11 -14.63 17.53
C GLN A 122 -6.63 -13.88 18.77
N SER A 123 -7.38 -14.00 19.87
CA SER A 123 -6.86 -13.68 21.20
C SER A 123 -5.79 -14.70 21.57
N SER A 124 -4.71 -14.23 22.18
CA SER A 124 -3.79 -15.12 22.92
C SER A 124 -4.44 -15.61 24.21
#